data_AF-A0A2N6NKU9-F1
#
_entry.id   AF-A0A2N6NKU9-F1
#
_cell.length_a   1.000
_cell.length_b   1.000
_cell.length_c   1.000
_cell.angle_alpha   90.00
_cell.angle_beta   90.00
_cell.angle_gamma   90.00
#
_symmetry.space_group_name_H-M   'P 1'
#
loop_
_entity.id
_entity.type
_entity.pdbx_description
1 polymer ?
#
loop_
_entity_poly.entity_id
_entity_poly.type
_entity_poly.pdbx_seq_one_letter_code
_entity_poly.pdbx_strand_id
1 'polypeptide(L)'
;MAGEGTFGYVIDGGVRITHKELEGRAENLWTADYSYPDLEPNYDDKSGHGTHVAGIIASKTYGVAKKAHIIAVKVPDRFGTMTSSNLLAAIHRSVKDILDKGRVGKAVINLSLGSSCQQKSISQAITRAVANGITVVQAAGNDGDDAKGHCLAPKAGAITVGNMDQDWTAYSTSNYGSTVDIFGPGTDILSLSNADDKKSQLKTGTSMAAPHVAGVALTFMSGSPKRRHDIVSLLDSTCTKDKIKGDLRGSPNKLVNNNNKKQEK
;
A
#
# COMPACT_ATOMS: atom_id res chain seq x y z
N MET A 1 -13.62 -14.73 -3.42
CA MET A 1 -14.20 -13.42 -3.83
C MET A 1 -13.79 -12.37 -2.79
N ALA A 2 -13.64 -11.09 -3.17
CA ALA A 2 -13.25 -9.98 -2.28
C ALA A 2 -11.91 -10.17 -1.53
N GLY A 3 -10.90 -10.78 -2.18
CA GLY A 3 -9.56 -10.97 -1.60
C GLY A 3 -9.41 -12.20 -0.70
N GLU A 4 -10.40 -13.07 -0.62
CA GLU A 4 -10.30 -14.33 0.12
C GLU A 4 -9.11 -15.16 -0.36
N GLY A 5 -8.29 -15.65 0.58
CA GLY A 5 -7.06 -16.40 0.33
C GLY A 5 -5.84 -15.56 -0.09
N THR A 6 -5.91 -14.23 0.06
CA THR A 6 -4.84 -13.30 -0.32
C THR A 6 -4.32 -12.49 0.88
N PHE A 7 -3.10 -11.94 0.75
CA PHE A 7 -2.32 -11.37 1.84
C PHE A 7 -1.79 -9.97 1.50
N GLY A 8 -2.27 -8.95 2.20
CA GLY A 8 -1.77 -7.58 2.11
C GLY A 8 -0.69 -7.32 3.16
N TYR A 9 0.55 -7.15 2.73
CA TYR A 9 1.67 -6.78 3.61
C TYR A 9 1.72 -5.27 3.73
N VAL A 10 1.44 -4.76 4.93
CA VAL A 10 1.42 -3.34 5.25
C VAL A 10 2.75 -3.00 5.92
N ILE A 11 3.69 -2.47 5.11
CA ILE A 11 4.97 -1.96 5.59
C ILE A 11 4.78 -0.49 5.95
N ASP A 12 4.63 -0.21 7.24
CA ASP A 12 4.19 1.09 7.74
C ASP A 12 4.66 1.34 9.20
N GLY A 13 4.02 2.27 9.92
CA GLY A 13 4.23 2.57 11.33
C GLY A 13 3.75 1.50 12.32
N GLY A 14 3.19 0.39 11.83
CA GLY A 14 2.51 -0.65 12.60
C GLY A 14 1.04 -0.79 12.21
N VAL A 15 0.34 -1.77 12.74
CA VAL A 15 -1.12 -1.93 12.55
C VAL A 15 -1.75 -2.33 13.87
N ARG A 16 -2.85 -1.70 14.27
CA ARG A 16 -3.69 -2.17 15.37
C ARG A 16 -4.47 -3.42 14.94
N ILE A 17 -3.81 -4.58 14.97
CA ILE A 17 -4.39 -5.85 14.48
C ILE A 17 -5.63 -6.32 15.25
N THR A 18 -5.84 -5.80 16.47
CA THR A 18 -7.01 -6.07 17.31
C THR A 18 -8.27 -5.31 16.88
N HIS A 19 -8.16 -4.39 15.93
CA HIS A 19 -9.30 -3.61 15.48
C HIS A 19 -10.41 -4.52 14.95
N LYS A 20 -11.64 -4.35 15.45
CA LYS A 20 -12.78 -5.26 15.18
C LYS A 20 -13.14 -5.37 13.70
N GLU A 21 -12.95 -4.30 12.95
CA GLU A 21 -13.13 -4.24 11.49
C GLU A 21 -12.19 -5.16 10.69
N LEU A 22 -11.08 -5.63 11.28
CA LEU A 22 -10.21 -6.63 10.67
C LEU A 22 -10.68 -8.06 10.94
N GLU A 23 -11.63 -8.27 11.86
CA GLU A 23 -12.27 -9.57 12.13
C GLU A 23 -11.27 -10.72 12.38
N GLY A 24 -10.14 -10.43 13.03
CA GLY A 24 -9.08 -11.41 13.28
C GLY A 24 -8.24 -11.77 12.05
N ARG A 25 -8.44 -11.10 10.91
CA ARG A 25 -7.67 -11.30 9.66
C ARG A 25 -6.42 -10.41 9.59
N ALA A 26 -5.75 -10.20 10.72
CA ALA A 26 -4.51 -9.45 10.79
C ALA A 26 -3.51 -10.09 11.75
N GLU A 27 -2.25 -10.21 11.35
CA GLU A 27 -1.17 -10.74 12.17
C GLU A 27 0.09 -9.86 12.08
N ASN A 28 0.90 -9.86 13.13
CA ASN A 28 2.20 -9.20 13.17
C ASN A 28 3.27 -10.11 12.56
N LEU A 29 4.10 -9.57 11.65
CA LEU A 29 5.23 -10.28 11.07
C LEU A 29 6.57 -9.82 11.64
N TRP A 30 6.81 -8.51 11.67
CA TRP A 30 8.11 -7.97 12.03
C TRP A 30 8.01 -6.52 12.51
N THR A 31 8.91 -6.14 13.41
CA THR A 31 9.08 -4.77 13.91
C THR A 31 10.57 -4.41 14.01
N ALA A 32 10.89 -3.16 13.69
CA ALA A 32 12.21 -2.60 13.97
C ALA A 32 12.41 -2.25 15.45
N ASP A 33 11.33 -2.20 16.24
CA ASP A 33 11.37 -1.97 17.69
C ASP A 33 11.71 -3.27 18.44
N TYR A 34 12.91 -3.78 18.17
CA TYR A 34 13.53 -4.94 18.83
C TYR A 34 14.86 -4.57 19.53
N SER A 35 15.19 -3.28 19.58
CA SER A 35 16.47 -2.81 20.09
C SER A 35 16.50 -2.92 21.61
N TYR A 36 16.73 -4.13 22.15
CA TYR A 36 17.47 -4.53 23.35
C TYR A 36 17.14 -6.01 23.66
N PRO A 37 18.12 -6.84 24.09
CA PRO A 37 17.97 -8.29 24.23
C PRO A 37 16.89 -8.74 25.22
N ASP A 38 16.39 -7.85 26.08
CA ASP A 38 15.45 -8.16 27.16
C ASP A 38 14.06 -7.52 26.97
N LEU A 39 13.76 -6.99 25.78
CA LEU A 39 12.47 -6.35 25.51
C LEU A 39 11.66 -7.12 24.47
N GLU A 40 10.39 -7.35 24.80
CA GLU A 40 9.42 -7.91 23.87
C GLU A 40 9.24 -6.98 22.66
N PRO A 41 9.10 -7.55 21.44
CA PRO A 41 8.86 -6.77 20.24
C PRO A 41 7.58 -5.94 20.33
N ASN A 42 7.70 -4.64 20.08
CA ASN A 42 6.54 -3.74 20.02
C ASN A 42 6.03 -3.58 18.59
N TYR A 43 4.75 -3.89 18.37
CA TYR A 43 4.08 -3.78 17.07
C TYR A 43 3.07 -2.63 17.00
N ASP A 44 2.90 -1.88 18.07
CA ASP A 44 1.86 -0.86 18.21
C ASP A 44 2.00 0.20 17.12
N ASP A 45 0.88 0.45 16.45
CA ASP A 45 0.75 1.62 15.60
C ASP A 45 0.49 2.85 16.46
N LYS A 46 1.55 3.58 16.79
CA LYS A 46 1.45 4.84 17.54
C LYS A 46 0.91 5.99 16.69
N SER A 47 1.01 5.89 15.36
CA SER A 47 0.65 6.96 14.43
C SER A 47 -0.80 6.89 13.95
N GLY A 48 -1.36 5.68 13.90
CA GLY A 48 -2.65 5.38 13.26
C GLY A 48 -2.58 5.32 11.74
N HIS A 49 -1.43 5.59 11.14
CA HIS A 49 -1.27 5.61 9.69
C HIS A 49 -1.39 4.20 9.10
N GLY A 50 -0.62 3.24 9.60
CA GLY A 50 -0.64 1.86 9.08
C GLY A 50 -1.95 1.14 9.39
N THR A 51 -2.60 1.44 10.52
CA THR A 51 -3.96 0.97 10.81
C THR A 51 -4.98 1.47 9.80
N HIS A 52 -4.88 2.75 9.41
CA HIS A 52 -5.75 3.35 8.40
C HIS A 52 -5.51 2.73 7.01
N VAL A 53 -4.24 2.55 6.62
CA VAL A 53 -3.83 1.87 5.38
C VAL A 53 -4.35 0.43 5.34
N ALA A 54 -4.14 -0.35 6.39
CA ALA A 54 -4.64 -1.72 6.51
C ALA A 54 -6.17 -1.80 6.39
N GLY A 55 -6.85 -0.79 6.94
CA GLY A 55 -8.29 -0.64 6.83
C GLY A 55 -8.79 -0.47 5.41
N ILE A 56 -8.15 0.37 4.60
CA ILE A 56 -8.49 0.59 3.19
C ILE A 56 -8.27 -0.71 2.39
N ILE A 57 -7.25 -1.48 2.73
CA ILE A 57 -6.98 -2.75 2.05
C ILE A 57 -8.06 -3.79 2.39
N ALA A 58 -8.30 -4.10 3.67
CA ALA A 58 -9.00 -5.34 4.05
C ALA A 58 -10.02 -5.24 5.19
N SER A 59 -10.37 -4.04 5.68
CA SER A 59 -11.44 -3.94 6.68
C SER A 59 -12.80 -4.37 6.14
N LYS A 60 -13.67 -4.83 7.04
CA LYS A 60 -15.04 -5.21 6.74
C LYS A 60 -15.80 -4.07 6.05
N THR A 61 -15.83 -2.88 6.64
CA THR A 61 -16.65 -1.76 6.16
C THR A 61 -15.95 -0.97 5.07
N TYR A 62 -14.70 -0.57 5.29
CA TYR A 62 -13.98 0.38 4.40
C TYR A 62 -13.07 -0.32 3.38
N GLY A 63 -12.77 -1.60 3.58
CA GLY A 63 -11.78 -2.32 2.79
C GLY A 63 -12.26 -2.60 1.37
N VAL A 64 -11.31 -2.57 0.43
CA VAL A 64 -11.53 -3.00 -0.96
C VAL A 64 -11.52 -4.53 -1.06
N ALA A 65 -10.49 -5.18 -0.51
CA ALA A 65 -10.34 -6.63 -0.42
C ALA A 65 -10.83 -7.14 0.94
N LYS A 66 -12.13 -7.03 1.20
CA LYS A 66 -12.79 -7.25 2.50
C LYS A 66 -12.53 -8.61 3.17
N LYS A 67 -11.99 -9.61 2.45
CA LYS A 67 -11.65 -10.93 2.97
C LYS A 67 -10.15 -11.25 2.90
N ALA A 68 -9.31 -10.30 2.51
CA ALA A 68 -7.86 -10.47 2.56
C ALA A 68 -7.35 -10.49 4.01
N HIS A 69 -6.17 -11.08 4.19
CA HIS A 69 -5.43 -11.06 5.46
C HIS A 69 -4.38 -9.96 5.44
N ILE A 70 -4.28 -9.19 6.52
CA ILE A 70 -3.24 -8.18 6.71
C ILE A 70 -2.04 -8.77 7.44
N ILE A 71 -0.85 -8.53 6.88
CA ILE A 71 0.43 -8.86 7.51
C ILE A 71 1.12 -7.54 7.88
N ALA A 72 1.19 -7.24 9.17
CA ALA A 72 1.72 -5.98 9.68
C ALA A 72 3.25 -6.02 9.81
N VAL A 73 3.91 -5.02 9.23
CA VAL A 73 5.38 -4.89 9.25
C VAL A 73 5.73 -3.47 9.68
N LYS A 74 6.20 -3.32 10.92
CA LYS A 74 6.48 -2.03 11.54
C LYS A 74 7.91 -1.58 11.27
N VAL A 75 8.06 -0.45 10.59
CA VAL A 75 9.36 0.14 10.22
C VAL A 75 9.98 1.07 11.27
N PRO A 76 9.23 1.99 11.92
CA PRO A 76 9.86 2.86 12.90
C PRO A 76 10.25 2.08 14.15
N ASP A 77 11.40 2.43 14.72
CA ASP A 77 11.83 1.93 16.02
C ASP A 77 11.04 2.59 17.18
N ARG A 78 11.42 2.29 18.43
CA ARG A 78 10.80 2.86 19.64
C ARG A 78 10.74 4.38 19.70
N PHE A 79 11.70 5.05 19.09
CA PHE A 79 11.78 6.51 19.08
C PHE A 79 10.98 7.11 17.93
N GLY A 80 10.31 6.28 17.12
CA GLY A 80 9.62 6.71 15.91
C GLY A 80 10.56 6.89 14.72
N THR A 81 11.82 6.47 14.84
CA THR A 81 12.82 6.69 13.79
C THR A 81 12.64 5.68 12.67
N MET A 82 12.42 6.19 11.46
CA MET A 82 12.40 5.39 10.24
C MET A 82 13.72 5.54 9.49
N THR A 83 14.62 4.56 9.65
CA THR A 83 15.89 4.52 8.92
C THR A 83 15.77 3.74 7.62
N SER A 84 16.67 4.00 6.66
CA SER A 84 16.74 3.20 5.43
C SER A 84 17.04 1.71 5.71
N SER A 85 17.82 1.42 6.76
CA SER A 85 18.10 0.04 7.17
C SER A 85 16.86 -0.68 7.70
N ASN A 86 16.02 0.01 8.47
CA ASN A 86 14.77 -0.57 8.97
C ASN A 86 13.80 -0.87 7.81
N LEU A 87 13.67 0.05 6.86
CA LEU A 87 12.83 -0.16 5.68
C LEU A 87 13.34 -1.31 4.81
N LEU A 88 14.66 -1.39 4.60
CA LEU A 88 15.27 -2.50 3.86
C LEU A 88 15.03 -3.84 4.56
N ALA A 89 15.17 -3.89 5.89
CA ALA A 89 14.87 -5.07 6.69
C ALA A 89 13.39 -5.47 6.58
N ALA A 90 12.47 -4.50 6.66
CA ALA A 90 11.04 -4.73 6.50
C ALA A 90 10.67 -5.35 5.15
N ILE A 91 11.23 -4.81 4.05
CA ILE A 91 11.04 -5.36 2.70
C ILE A 91 11.60 -6.78 2.62
N HIS A 92 12.84 -7.01 3.09
CA HIS A 92 13.45 -8.34 3.08
C HIS A 92 12.64 -9.36 3.90
N ARG A 93 12.15 -8.99 5.09
CA ARG A 93 11.32 -9.87 5.93
C ARG A 93 9.99 -10.21 5.27
N SER A 94 9.36 -9.25 4.62
CA SER A 94 8.11 -9.46 3.86
C SER A 94 8.33 -10.39 2.68
N VAL A 95 9.37 -10.15 1.86
CA VAL A 95 9.70 -11.01 0.72
C VAL A 95 9.99 -12.44 1.18
N LYS A 96 10.80 -12.60 2.23
CA LYS A 96 11.11 -13.93 2.78
C LYS A 96 9.85 -14.67 3.24
N ASP A 97 8.99 -14.03 4.03
CA ASP A 97 7.75 -14.64 4.50
C ASP A 97 6.81 -15.02 3.34
N ILE A 98 6.72 -14.18 2.30
CA ILE A 98 5.93 -14.48 1.09
C ILE A 98 6.45 -15.74 0.38
N LEU A 99 7.77 -15.86 0.23
CA LEU A 99 8.41 -16.99 -0.44
C LEU A 99 8.26 -18.27 0.39
N ASP A 100 8.62 -18.21 1.68
CA ASP A 100 8.59 -19.37 2.59
C ASP A 100 7.19 -19.95 2.73
N LYS A 101 6.16 -19.10 2.75
CA LYS A 101 4.75 -19.53 2.87
C LYS A 101 4.07 -19.78 1.52
N GLY A 102 4.78 -19.72 0.40
CA GLY A 102 4.23 -19.97 -0.93
C GLY A 102 3.11 -18.99 -1.33
N ARG A 103 3.21 -17.72 -0.90
CA ARG A 103 2.19 -16.68 -1.10
C ARG A 103 2.39 -15.88 -2.40
N VAL A 104 3.38 -16.21 -3.23
CA VAL A 104 3.59 -15.57 -4.55
C VAL A 104 2.32 -15.69 -5.39
N GLY A 105 1.89 -14.58 -5.99
CA GLY A 105 0.64 -14.47 -6.74
C GLY A 105 -0.63 -14.42 -5.90
N LYS A 106 -0.51 -14.43 -4.56
CA LYS A 106 -1.58 -14.19 -3.60
C LYS A 106 -1.26 -13.04 -2.63
N ALA A 107 -0.11 -12.40 -2.78
CA ALA A 107 0.38 -11.36 -1.89
C ALA A 107 0.66 -10.05 -2.61
N VAL A 108 0.35 -8.95 -1.92
CA VAL A 108 0.71 -7.58 -2.32
C VAL A 108 1.46 -6.93 -1.16
N ILE A 109 2.63 -6.35 -1.45
CA ILE A 109 3.34 -5.46 -0.53
C ILE A 109 2.87 -4.03 -0.81
N ASN A 110 2.34 -3.36 0.22
CA ASN A 110 1.94 -1.96 0.16
C ASN A 110 2.95 -1.09 0.94
N LEU A 111 3.57 -0.14 0.23
CA LEU A 111 4.54 0.82 0.76
C LEU A 111 3.94 2.22 0.78
N SER A 112 3.38 2.63 1.92
CA SER A 112 2.75 3.95 2.09
C SER A 112 3.57 4.84 3.02
N LEU A 113 4.87 4.92 2.77
CA LEU A 113 5.83 5.63 3.62
C LEU A 113 6.48 6.78 2.86
N GLY A 114 6.56 7.95 3.52
CA GLY A 114 7.40 9.06 3.07
C GLY A 114 8.66 9.13 3.94
N SER A 115 9.85 9.20 3.32
CA SER A 115 11.08 9.59 4.03
C SER A 115 12.19 10.01 3.08
N SER A 116 13.16 10.75 3.61
CA SER A 116 14.51 10.84 3.07
C SER A 116 15.22 9.50 3.22
N CYS A 117 15.14 8.61 2.22
CA CYS A 117 15.84 7.33 2.24
C CYS A 117 16.97 7.25 1.21
N GLN A 118 17.86 6.28 1.39
CA GLN A 118 18.88 5.91 0.42
C GLN A 118 18.22 5.21 -0.79
N GLN A 119 17.77 6.02 -1.75
CA GLN A 119 16.89 5.60 -2.86
C GLN A 119 17.38 4.34 -3.60
N LYS A 120 18.70 4.21 -3.79
CA LYS A 120 19.30 3.10 -4.56
C LYS A 120 19.09 1.74 -3.90
N SER A 121 19.34 1.60 -2.60
CA SER A 121 19.25 0.31 -1.90
C SER A 121 17.80 -0.14 -1.74
N ILE A 122 16.90 0.81 -1.44
CA ILE A 122 15.45 0.54 -1.38
C ILE A 122 14.90 0.15 -2.75
N SER A 123 15.25 0.89 -3.81
CA SER A 123 14.86 0.55 -5.19
C SER A 123 15.32 -0.84 -5.58
N GLN A 124 16.57 -1.22 -5.27
CA GLN A 124 17.07 -2.57 -5.54
C GLN A 124 16.31 -3.66 -4.79
N ALA A 125 15.92 -3.41 -3.53
CA ALA A 125 15.13 -4.36 -2.76
C ALA A 125 13.73 -4.54 -3.37
N ILE A 126 13.09 -3.46 -3.80
CA ILE A 126 11.80 -3.49 -4.51
C ILE A 126 11.94 -4.24 -5.84
N THR A 127 12.98 -3.94 -6.63
CA THR A 127 13.25 -4.65 -7.89
C THR A 127 13.43 -6.15 -7.67
N ARG A 128 14.11 -6.55 -6.60
CA ARG A 128 14.25 -7.98 -6.24
C ARG A 128 12.92 -8.60 -5.83
N ALA A 129 12.08 -7.90 -5.07
CA ALA A 129 10.74 -8.39 -4.74
C ALA A 129 9.91 -8.61 -6.03
N VAL A 130 9.93 -7.65 -6.94
CA VAL A 130 9.25 -7.72 -8.24
C VAL A 130 9.80 -8.86 -9.10
N ALA A 131 11.11 -9.07 -9.13
CA ALA A 131 11.75 -10.17 -9.85
C ALA A 131 11.35 -11.56 -9.31
N ASN A 132 10.99 -11.65 -8.02
CA ASN A 132 10.40 -12.86 -7.42
C ASN A 132 8.89 -13.00 -7.73
N GLY A 133 8.32 -12.18 -8.61
CA GLY A 133 6.91 -12.21 -8.99
C GLY A 133 5.96 -11.61 -7.95
N ILE A 134 6.48 -10.90 -6.94
CA ILE A 134 5.68 -10.29 -5.89
C ILE A 134 5.14 -8.95 -6.36
N THR A 135 3.84 -8.71 -6.14
CA THR A 135 3.24 -7.43 -6.47
C THR A 135 3.57 -6.40 -5.40
N VAL A 136 4.19 -5.30 -5.80
CA VAL A 136 4.50 -4.16 -4.93
C VAL A 136 3.71 -2.95 -5.40
N VAL A 137 3.02 -2.30 -4.48
CA VAL A 137 2.26 -1.06 -4.66
C VAL A 137 2.84 -0.01 -3.72
N GLN A 138 3.04 1.20 -4.21
CA GLN A 138 3.65 2.28 -3.44
C GLN A 138 2.98 3.62 -3.69
N ALA A 139 3.05 4.49 -2.69
CA ALA A 139 2.63 5.88 -2.77
C ALA A 139 3.59 6.71 -3.66
N ALA A 140 3.05 7.61 -4.49
CA ALA A 140 3.87 8.52 -5.31
C ALA A 140 4.58 9.62 -4.49
N GLY A 141 4.02 9.98 -3.33
CA GLY A 141 4.50 11.07 -2.47
C GLY A 141 3.57 12.29 -2.53
N ASN A 142 3.74 13.20 -1.56
CA ASN A 142 2.76 14.24 -1.25
C ASN A 142 3.36 15.66 -1.30
N ASP A 143 4.36 15.88 -2.15
CA ASP A 143 5.14 17.11 -2.21
C ASP A 143 4.77 18.01 -3.40
N GLY A 144 3.84 17.56 -4.25
CA GLY A 144 3.46 18.26 -5.47
C GLY A 144 4.64 18.41 -6.44
N ASP A 145 5.50 17.38 -6.54
CA ASP A 145 6.71 17.32 -7.36
C ASP A 145 6.76 16.04 -8.25
N ASP A 146 7.76 15.93 -9.13
CA ASP A 146 7.98 14.75 -9.96
C ASP A 146 8.37 13.54 -9.08
N ALA A 147 7.53 12.50 -9.07
CA ALA A 147 7.69 11.28 -8.29
C ALA A 147 9.04 10.57 -8.56
N LYS A 148 9.70 10.84 -9.70
CA LYS A 148 11.03 10.34 -10.04
C LYS A 148 12.10 10.75 -9.01
N GLY A 149 11.95 11.90 -8.35
CA GLY A 149 12.90 12.42 -7.37
C GLY A 149 12.76 11.82 -5.97
N HIS A 150 11.71 11.06 -5.69
CA HIS A 150 11.37 10.61 -4.35
C HIS A 150 11.98 9.26 -3.97
N CYS A 151 12.08 9.03 -2.66
CA CYS A 151 12.76 7.87 -2.07
C CYS A 151 12.34 6.49 -2.63
N LEU A 152 11.04 6.32 -2.87
CA LEU A 152 10.48 5.07 -3.42
C LEU A 152 10.52 5.04 -4.96
N ALA A 153 11.20 5.99 -5.62
CA ALA A 153 11.26 6.24 -7.06
C ALA A 153 10.72 5.09 -7.96
N PRO A 154 9.76 5.33 -8.86
CA PRO A 154 8.98 4.26 -9.52
C PRO A 154 9.71 3.35 -10.52
N LYS A 155 11.02 3.49 -10.69
CA LYS A 155 11.80 2.69 -11.65
C LYS A 155 12.10 1.27 -11.19
N ALA A 156 11.75 0.90 -9.97
CA ALA A 156 11.99 -0.44 -9.45
C ALA A 156 10.96 -1.48 -9.93
N GLY A 157 10.00 -1.08 -10.76
CA GLY A 157 8.94 -1.94 -11.26
C GLY A 157 7.81 -2.17 -10.27
N ALA A 158 7.68 -1.37 -9.21
CA ALA A 158 6.49 -1.28 -8.36
C ALA A 158 5.37 -0.48 -9.07
N ILE A 159 4.13 -0.68 -8.64
CA ILE A 159 2.99 0.13 -9.11
C ILE A 159 2.93 1.39 -8.25
N THR A 160 3.18 2.55 -8.86
CA THR A 160 3.19 3.85 -8.18
C THR A 160 1.86 4.56 -8.31
N VAL A 161 1.34 4.99 -7.18
CA VAL A 161 -0.04 5.47 -7.07
C VAL A 161 -0.11 6.95 -6.71
N GLY A 162 -0.67 7.75 -7.61
CA GLY A 162 -1.03 9.16 -7.38
C GLY A 162 -2.36 9.30 -6.65
N ASN A 163 -2.58 10.47 -6.04
CA ASN A 163 -3.80 10.81 -5.30
C ASN A 163 -4.77 11.63 -6.16
N MET A 164 -6.05 11.28 -6.11
CA MET A 164 -7.15 12.07 -6.65
C MET A 164 -8.27 12.26 -5.63
N ASP A 165 -9.03 13.33 -5.83
CA ASP A 165 -10.16 13.74 -5.00
C ASP A 165 -11.51 13.31 -5.61
N GLN A 166 -12.56 13.28 -4.81
CA GLN A 166 -13.91 12.82 -5.15
C GLN A 166 -14.57 13.56 -6.34
N ASP A 167 -14.09 14.76 -6.68
CA ASP A 167 -14.59 15.58 -7.80
C ASP A 167 -13.91 15.26 -9.14
N TRP A 168 -13.12 14.19 -9.16
CA TRP A 168 -12.28 13.73 -10.27
C TRP A 168 -11.04 14.58 -10.52
N THR A 169 -10.58 15.39 -9.59
CA THR A 169 -9.33 16.15 -9.78
C THR A 169 -8.12 15.41 -9.22
N ALA A 170 -6.97 15.52 -9.90
CA ALA A 170 -5.71 15.14 -9.29
C ALA A 170 -5.42 16.07 -8.12
N TYR A 171 -5.12 15.51 -6.94
CA TYR A 171 -4.92 16.32 -5.75
C TYR A 171 -3.63 17.13 -5.85
N SER A 172 -3.66 18.40 -5.48
CA SER A 172 -2.57 19.36 -5.74
C SER A 172 -1.22 18.98 -5.13
N THR A 173 -1.23 18.31 -3.99
CA THR A 173 0.00 17.83 -3.35
C THR A 173 0.42 16.44 -3.82
N SER A 174 -0.36 15.74 -4.65
CA SER A 174 0.08 14.47 -5.23
C SER A 174 1.32 14.70 -6.08
N ASN A 175 2.34 13.88 -5.86
CA ASN A 175 3.42 13.79 -6.83
C ASN A 175 2.91 13.25 -8.18
N TYR A 176 3.60 13.63 -9.25
CA TYR A 176 3.19 13.41 -10.63
C TYR A 176 4.36 12.92 -11.50
N GLY A 177 4.13 12.82 -12.81
CA GLY A 177 5.13 12.56 -13.82
C GLY A 177 4.99 11.15 -14.41
N SER A 178 5.82 10.86 -15.41
CA SER A 178 5.77 9.61 -16.18
C SER A 178 6.09 8.35 -15.37
N THR A 179 6.40 8.52 -14.09
CA THR A 179 6.75 7.46 -13.15
C THR A 179 5.54 7.05 -12.29
N VAL A 180 4.46 7.85 -12.28
CA VAL A 180 3.16 7.42 -11.77
C VAL A 180 2.54 6.43 -12.76
N ASP A 181 2.00 5.31 -12.28
CA ASP A 181 1.35 4.31 -13.12
C ASP A 181 -0.17 4.48 -13.18
N ILE A 182 -0.76 4.84 -12.04
CA ILE A 182 -2.20 4.91 -11.85
C ILE A 182 -2.55 5.83 -10.67
N PHE A 183 -3.75 6.36 -10.64
CA PHE A 183 -4.30 7.09 -9.50
C PHE A 183 -5.26 6.22 -8.71
N GLY A 184 -5.44 6.56 -7.42
CA GLY A 184 -6.47 6.01 -6.57
C GLY A 184 -7.11 7.08 -5.69
N PRO A 185 -8.31 6.83 -5.14
CA PRO A 185 -8.93 7.73 -4.18
C PRO A 185 -8.03 7.90 -2.96
N GLY A 186 -7.63 9.12 -2.64
CA GLY A 186 -6.75 9.36 -1.51
C GLY A 186 -7.03 10.66 -0.75
N THR A 187 -8.06 11.42 -1.10
CA THR A 187 -8.51 12.60 -0.33
C THR A 187 -9.74 12.27 0.51
N ASP A 188 -9.73 12.69 1.77
CA ASP A 188 -10.79 12.48 2.77
C ASP A 188 -11.27 11.02 2.83
N ILE A 189 -10.31 10.09 2.88
CA ILE A 189 -10.60 8.67 2.92
C ILE A 189 -10.89 8.25 4.35
N LEU A 190 -12.11 7.76 4.56
CA LEU A 190 -12.53 7.19 5.84
C LEU A 190 -12.01 5.75 5.97
N SER A 191 -11.25 5.49 7.02
CA SER A 191 -10.77 4.15 7.35
C SER A 191 -10.46 4.06 8.86
N LEU A 192 -9.85 2.96 9.29
CA LEU A 192 -9.63 2.62 10.69
C LEU A 192 -8.75 3.64 11.43
N SER A 193 -9.04 3.84 12.70
CA SER A 193 -8.23 4.61 13.64
C SER A 193 -7.51 3.66 14.60
N ASN A 194 -6.34 4.06 15.08
CA ASN A 194 -5.66 3.34 16.16
C ASN A 194 -6.15 3.76 17.57
N ALA A 195 -7.06 4.74 17.67
CA ALA A 195 -7.53 5.26 18.95
C ALA A 195 -8.25 4.21 19.82
N ASP A 196 -8.99 3.28 19.20
CA ASP A 196 -9.53 2.08 19.84
C ASP A 196 -9.86 1.01 18.76
N ASP A 197 -10.42 -0.13 19.17
CA ASP A 197 -10.73 -1.24 18.24
C ASP A 197 -11.98 -1.03 17.37
N LYS A 198 -12.59 0.15 17.36
CA LYS A 198 -13.85 0.44 16.66
C LYS A 198 -13.83 1.74 15.86
N LYS A 199 -13.04 2.72 16.26
CA LYS A 199 -13.04 4.06 15.66
C LYS A 199 -12.51 4.10 14.24
N SER A 200 -13.04 5.05 13.47
CA SER A 200 -12.53 5.42 12.15
C SER A 200 -12.06 6.89 12.16
N GLN A 201 -11.29 7.26 11.14
CA GLN A 201 -10.78 8.61 10.92
C GLN A 201 -10.62 8.89 9.42
N LEU A 202 -10.70 10.17 9.05
CA LEU A 202 -10.39 10.65 7.70
C LEU A 202 -8.88 10.93 7.59
N LYS A 203 -8.27 10.54 6.47
CA LYS A 203 -6.91 10.94 6.10
C LYS A 203 -6.82 11.22 4.61
N THR A 204 -5.83 12.05 4.25
CA THR A 204 -5.55 12.45 2.88
C THR A 204 -4.09 12.18 2.52
N GLY A 205 -3.85 11.67 1.30
CA GLY A 205 -2.54 11.52 0.69
C GLY A 205 -2.43 10.32 -0.26
N THR A 206 -1.34 10.24 -0.99
CA THR A 206 -1.00 9.07 -1.82
C THR A 206 -0.86 7.79 -1.00
N SER A 207 -0.61 7.91 0.31
CA SER A 207 -0.66 6.80 1.26
C SER A 207 -2.05 6.19 1.44
N MET A 208 -3.11 6.94 1.17
CA MET A 208 -4.49 6.44 1.16
C MET A 208 -4.92 5.97 -0.24
N ALA A 209 -4.32 6.53 -1.30
CA ALA A 209 -4.54 6.06 -2.67
C ALA A 209 -3.91 4.68 -2.95
N ALA A 210 -2.66 4.47 -2.55
CA ALA A 210 -1.94 3.19 -2.73
C ALA A 210 -2.70 1.95 -2.22
N PRO A 211 -3.27 1.93 -0.99
CA PRO A 211 -3.97 0.76 -0.49
C PRO A 211 -5.27 0.43 -1.23
N HIS A 212 -5.91 1.40 -1.92
CA HIS A 212 -7.02 1.07 -2.83
C HIS A 212 -6.54 0.19 -3.99
N VAL A 213 -5.40 0.54 -4.60
CA VAL A 213 -4.79 -0.23 -5.69
C VAL A 213 -4.34 -1.61 -5.19
N ALA A 214 -3.74 -1.67 -4.01
CA ALA A 214 -3.38 -2.94 -3.38
C ALA A 214 -4.61 -3.84 -3.16
N GLY A 215 -5.72 -3.28 -2.67
CA GLY A 215 -6.96 -4.01 -2.47
C GLY A 215 -7.60 -4.51 -3.78
N VAL A 216 -7.56 -3.72 -4.86
CA VAL A 216 -8.02 -4.18 -6.18
C VAL A 216 -7.15 -5.34 -6.69
N ALA A 217 -5.83 -5.22 -6.58
CA ALA A 217 -4.90 -6.28 -6.95
C ALA A 217 -5.16 -7.58 -6.17
N LEU A 218 -5.35 -7.50 -4.85
CA LEU A 218 -5.72 -8.65 -4.02
C LEU A 218 -7.08 -9.25 -4.41
N THR A 219 -8.04 -8.41 -4.81
CA THR A 219 -9.33 -8.89 -5.31
C THR A 219 -9.16 -9.70 -6.59
N PHE A 220 -8.31 -9.24 -7.53
CA PHE A 220 -7.98 -10.00 -8.73
C PHE A 220 -7.23 -11.30 -8.44
N MET A 221 -6.40 -11.37 -7.40
CA MET A 221 -5.72 -12.60 -6.96
C MET A 221 -6.65 -13.60 -6.24
N SER A 222 -7.89 -13.21 -5.91
CA SER A 222 -8.81 -14.08 -5.17
C SER A 222 -9.26 -15.28 -6.03
N GLY A 223 -9.34 -16.46 -5.42
CA GLY A 223 -9.80 -17.69 -6.07
C GLY A 223 -8.74 -18.43 -6.90
N SER A 224 -7.68 -17.75 -7.36
CA SER A 224 -6.53 -18.40 -8.02
C SER A 224 -5.28 -17.51 -7.94
N PRO A 225 -4.09 -18.05 -7.62
CA PRO A 225 -2.87 -17.26 -7.70
C PRO A 225 -2.69 -16.70 -9.12
N LYS A 226 -2.32 -15.42 -9.20
CA LYS A 226 -2.06 -14.74 -10.49
C LYS A 226 -0.64 -14.25 -10.55
N ARG A 227 -0.01 -14.38 -11.73
CA ARG A 227 1.33 -13.83 -11.91
C ARG A 227 1.24 -12.31 -11.85
N ARG A 228 2.32 -11.68 -11.38
CA ARG A 228 2.41 -10.22 -11.30
C ARG A 228 2.05 -9.54 -12.62
N HIS A 229 2.56 -10.06 -13.75
CA HIS A 229 2.26 -9.49 -15.06
C HIS A 229 0.75 -9.45 -15.35
N ASP A 230 0.03 -10.53 -15.04
CA ASP A 230 -1.41 -10.62 -15.24
C ASP A 230 -2.16 -9.58 -14.38
N ILE A 231 -1.68 -9.31 -13.15
CA ILE A 231 -2.25 -8.28 -12.26
C ILE A 231 -2.03 -6.88 -12.80
N VAL A 232 -0.83 -6.56 -13.29
CA VAL A 232 -0.55 -5.26 -13.92
C VAL A 232 -1.42 -5.06 -15.15
N SER A 233 -1.56 -6.08 -16.01
CA SER A 233 -2.44 -6.04 -17.17
C SER A 233 -3.92 -5.90 -16.81
N LEU A 234 -4.37 -6.54 -15.72
CA LEU A 234 -5.75 -6.38 -15.22
C LEU A 234 -6.00 -4.95 -14.71
N LEU A 235 -5.06 -4.38 -13.94
CA LEU A 235 -5.19 -2.99 -13.49
C LEU A 235 -5.24 -2.02 -14.68
N ASP A 236 -4.40 -2.20 -15.70
CA ASP A 236 -4.38 -1.33 -16.88
C ASP A 236 -5.64 -1.46 -17.76
N SER A 237 -6.12 -2.69 -17.96
CA SER A 237 -7.30 -2.95 -18.79
C SER A 237 -8.62 -2.56 -18.14
N THR A 238 -8.70 -2.59 -16.80
CA THR A 238 -9.92 -2.28 -16.06
C THR A 238 -9.98 -0.86 -15.52
N CYS A 239 -8.86 -0.12 -15.52
CA CYS A 239 -8.85 1.27 -15.05
C CYS A 239 -9.84 2.16 -15.81
N THR A 240 -10.41 3.13 -15.10
CA THR A 240 -11.17 4.21 -15.73
C THR A 240 -10.18 5.19 -16.36
N LYS A 241 -10.27 5.39 -17.68
CA LYS A 241 -9.35 6.22 -18.46
C LYS A 241 -9.91 7.60 -18.74
N ASP A 242 -9.03 8.60 -18.79
CA ASP A 242 -9.33 9.94 -19.31
C ASP A 242 -10.46 10.69 -18.58
N LYS A 243 -10.65 10.41 -17.28
CA LYS A 243 -11.67 11.06 -16.44
C LYS A 243 -11.09 12.00 -15.39
N ILE A 244 -9.83 11.82 -15.01
CA ILE A 244 -9.19 12.70 -14.04
C ILE A 244 -8.97 14.06 -14.70
N LYS A 245 -9.45 15.10 -14.05
CA LYS A 245 -9.40 16.50 -14.44
C LYS A 245 -8.16 17.17 -13.87
N GLY A 246 -7.83 18.32 -14.46
CA GLY A 246 -6.66 19.11 -14.09
C GLY A 246 -5.41 18.74 -14.87
N ASP A 247 -4.32 19.45 -14.59
CA ASP A 247 -3.02 19.15 -15.19
C ASP A 247 -2.37 17.96 -14.48
N LEU A 248 -2.23 16.85 -15.20
CA LEU A 248 -1.60 15.64 -14.70
C LEU A 248 -0.08 15.66 -14.81
N ARG A 249 0.52 16.72 -15.38
CA ARG A 249 1.97 17.00 -15.39
C ARG A 249 2.79 15.80 -15.89
N GLY A 250 2.28 15.13 -16.93
CA GLY A 250 2.91 13.96 -17.56
C GLY A 250 2.58 12.60 -16.93
N SER A 251 1.76 12.56 -15.87
CA SER A 251 1.19 11.31 -15.35
C SER A 251 0.14 10.73 -16.31
N PRO A 252 -0.03 9.39 -16.35
CA PRO A 252 -1.10 8.77 -17.11
C PRO A 252 -2.49 9.09 -16.52
N ASN A 253 -3.49 9.33 -17.36
CA ASN A 253 -4.87 9.55 -16.92
C ASN A 253 -5.59 8.20 -16.70
N LYS A 254 -5.20 7.49 -15.65
CA LYS A 254 -5.74 6.17 -15.28
C LYS A 254 -6.15 6.17 -13.82
N LEU A 255 -7.42 5.87 -13.54
CA LEU A 255 -7.95 5.67 -12.19
C LEU A 255 -8.20 4.19 -11.93
N VAL A 256 -7.72 3.67 -10.80
CA VAL A 256 -7.98 2.28 -10.42
C VAL A 256 -9.47 1.96 -10.35
N ASN A 257 -9.83 0.82 -10.92
CA ASN A 257 -11.21 0.33 -10.96
C ASN A 257 -11.19 -1.20 -10.85
N ASN A 258 -12.11 -1.76 -10.07
CA ASN A 258 -12.20 -3.20 -9.83
C ASN A 258 -13.06 -3.93 -10.88
N ASN A 259 -13.13 -3.38 -12.10
CA ASN A 259 -14.03 -3.78 -13.19
C ASN A 259 -15.52 -3.54 -12.87
N ASN A 260 -15.82 -2.53 -12.06
CA ASN A 260 -17.17 -2.12 -11.75
C ASN A 260 -17.60 -0.99 -12.69
N LYS A 261 -18.50 -1.31 -13.64
CA LYS A 261 -19.06 -0.36 -14.61
C LYS A 261 -19.74 0.86 -13.98
N LYS A 262 -20.07 0.83 -12.68
CA LYS A 262 -20.60 2.01 -11.98
C LYS A 262 -19.55 3.10 -11.74
N GLN A 263 -18.25 2.77 -11.75
CA GLN A 263 -17.15 3.74 -11.64
C GLN A 263 -16.85 4.47 -12.96
N GLU A 264 -17.58 4.17 -14.05
CA GLU A 264 -17.49 4.88 -15.34
C GLU A 264 -18.50 6.02 -15.45
N LYS A 265 -19.46 6.10 -14.52
CA LYS A 265 -20.51 7.12 -14.44
C LYS A 265 -20.10 8.21 -13.45
#